data_AF-A0A935DJ54-F1
#
_entry.id   AF-A0A935DJ54-F1
#
_cell.length_a   1.000
_cell.length_b   1.000
_cell.length_c   1.000
_cell.angle_alpha   90.00
_cell.angle_beta   90.00
_cell.angle_gamma   90.00
#
_symmetry.space_group_name_H-M   'P 1'
#
loop_
_entity.id
_entity.type
_entity.pdbx_description
1 polymer ?
#
loop_
_entity_poly.entity_id
_entity_poly.type
_entity_poly.pdbx_seq_one_letter_code
_entity_poly.pdbx_strand_id
1 'polypeptide(L)' 'MWLRRQGPGGPRYQYPQPTSLHDERIRHVPDGQLYATIANGVRNMPGYSAQIPVSDRWAIVSYVRALQLSQINTGATP' A
#
# COMPACT_ATOMS: atom_id res chain seq x y z
N MET A 1 -8.90 -9.54 48.04
CA MET A 1 -8.32 -10.66 47.27
C MET A 1 -9.43 -11.41 46.57
N TRP A 2 -9.51 -11.34 45.24
CA TRP A 2 -9.91 -12.43 44.33
C TRP A 2 -9.29 -12.16 42.97
N LEU A 3 -8.91 -13.24 42.31
CA LEU A 3 -7.73 -13.38 41.46
C LEU A 3 -8.06 -13.23 39.97
N ARG A 4 -7.12 -12.62 39.26
CA ARG A 4 -6.83 -12.70 37.82
C ARG A 4 -7.40 -13.95 37.12
N ARG A 5 -8.21 -13.75 36.07
CA ARG A 5 -8.17 -14.60 34.87
C ARG A 5 -8.38 -13.71 33.65
N GLN A 6 -7.27 -13.20 33.13
CA GLN A 6 -7.21 -12.64 31.79
C GLN A 6 -7.46 -13.81 30.82
N GLY A 7 -8.54 -13.76 30.05
CA GLY A 7 -8.74 -14.66 28.92
C GLY A 7 -7.74 -14.33 27.80
N PRO A 8 -7.29 -15.32 27.00
CA PRO A 8 -6.38 -15.06 25.89
C PRO A 8 -7.07 -14.12 24.90
N GLY A 9 -6.31 -13.10 24.46
CA GLY A 9 -6.80 -11.99 23.66
C GLY A 9 -7.69 -12.44 22.49
N GLY A 10 -8.85 -11.79 22.37
CA GLY A 10 -9.71 -11.92 21.21
C GLY A 10 -8.94 -11.64 19.92
N PRO A 11 -9.43 -12.12 18.77
CA PRO A 11 -8.74 -12.00 17.50
C PRO A 11 -8.37 -10.54 17.25
N ARG A 12 -7.06 -10.26 17.28
CA ARG A 12 -6.55 -8.96 16.84
C ARG A 12 -6.86 -8.92 15.35
N TYR A 13 -7.79 -8.06 14.93
CA TYR A 13 -7.99 -7.73 13.53
C TYR A 13 -6.70 -7.06 13.03
N GLN A 14 -5.70 -7.90 12.73
CA GLN A 14 -4.40 -7.49 12.26
C GLN A 14 -4.56 -7.30 10.76
N TYR A 15 -4.88 -6.07 10.34
CA TYR A 15 -4.78 -5.74 8.94
C TYR A 15 -3.32 -6.01 8.50
N PRO A 16 -3.11 -6.79 7.43
CA PRO A 16 -1.77 -7.02 6.93
C PRO A 16 -1.16 -5.67 6.56
N GLN A 17 0.09 -5.47 6.95
CA GLN A 17 0.74 -4.20 6.66
C GLN A 17 0.85 -4.01 5.15
N PRO A 18 0.55 -2.79 4.64
CA PRO A 18 0.71 -2.49 3.23
C PRO A 18 2.15 -2.73 2.81
N THR A 19 2.35 -3.22 1.59
CA THR A 19 3.70 -3.26 1.00
C THR A 19 4.22 -1.84 0.79
N SER A 20 5.50 -1.62 1.10
CA SER A 20 6.16 -0.34 0.82
C SER A 20 6.17 -0.05 -0.68
N LEU A 21 5.80 1.17 -1.08
CA LEU A 21 5.87 1.61 -2.47
C LEU A 21 7.31 1.88 -2.93
N HIS A 22 8.27 1.91 -2.01
CA HIS A 22 9.69 2.07 -2.32
C HIS A 22 10.42 0.75 -2.52
N ASP A 23 9.77 -0.39 -2.26
CA ASP A 23 10.31 -1.73 -2.51
C ASP A 23 10.68 -1.86 -4.00
N GLU A 24 11.86 -2.42 -4.29
CA GLU A 24 12.39 -2.60 -5.64
C GLU A 24 11.40 -3.35 -6.53
N ARG A 25 10.70 -4.36 -5.98
CA ARG A 25 9.68 -5.09 -6.74
C ARG A 25 8.56 -4.17 -7.21
N ILE A 26 8.11 -3.24 -6.37
CA ILE A 26 7.02 -2.30 -6.70
C ILE A 26 7.50 -1.21 -7.68
N ARG A 27 8.77 -0.81 -7.62
CA ARG A 27 9.35 0.14 -8.58
C ARG A 27 9.28 -0.39 -10.01
N HIS A 28 9.51 -1.70 -10.21
CA HIS A 28 9.49 -2.35 -11.53
C HIS A 28 8.12 -2.84 -11.99
N VAL A 29 7.08 -2.75 -11.15
CA VAL A 29 5.71 -3.09 -11.56
C VAL A 29 5.27 -2.16 -12.70
N PRO A 30 4.57 -2.62 -13.75
CA PRO A 30 4.04 -1.75 -14.80
C PRO A 30 2.96 -0.77 -14.27
N ASP A 31 2.88 0.43 -14.84
CA ASP A 31 1.88 1.44 -14.44
C ASP A 31 0.44 0.93 -14.52
N GLY A 32 0.12 0.13 -15.53
CA GLY A 32 -1.19 -0.49 -15.67
C GLY A 32 -1.56 -1.42 -14.51
N GLN A 33 -0.57 -2.08 -13.89
CA GLN A 33 -0.79 -2.92 -12.72
C GLN A 33 -0.98 -2.09 -11.44
N LEU A 34 -0.31 -0.95 -11.31
CA LEU A 34 -0.60 0.01 -10.23
C LEU A 34 -2.03 0.56 -10.37
N TYR A 35 -2.42 0.97 -11.58
CA TYR A 35 -3.78 1.42 -11.88
C TYR A 35 -4.82 0.34 -11.57
N ALA A 36 -4.60 -0.90 -12.02
CA ALA A 36 -5.50 -2.02 -11.77
C ALA A 36 -5.64 -2.32 -10.27
N THR A 37 -4.55 -2.19 -9.51
CA THR A 37 -4.57 -2.35 -8.04
C THR A 37 -5.43 -1.28 -7.38
N ILE A 38 -5.33 -0.02 -7.81
CA ILE A 38 -6.18 1.07 -7.30
C ILE A 38 -7.65 0.84 -7.68
N ALA A 39 -7.93 0.46 -8.93
CA ALA A 39 -9.29 0.31 -9.43
C ALA A 39 -10.02 -0.90 -8.82
N ASN A 40 -9.35 -2.06 -8.79
CA ASN A 40 -9.96 -3.36 -8.49
C ASN A 40 -9.57 -3.90 -7.11
N GLY A 41 -8.54 -3.34 -6.48
CA GLY A 41 -7.96 -3.88 -5.25
C GLY A 41 -7.02 -5.05 -5.51
N VAL A 42 -6.39 -5.54 -4.44
CA VAL A 42 -5.52 -6.73 -4.47
C VAL A 42 -5.48 -7.39 -3.10
N ARG A 43 -5.77 -8.69 -3.03
CA ARG A 43 -5.78 -9.46 -1.77
C ARG A 43 -6.69 -8.79 -0.71
N ASN A 44 -6.09 -8.23 0.34
CA ASN A 44 -6.78 -7.57 1.45
C ASN A 44 -6.98 -6.07 1.23
N MET A 45 -6.45 -5.52 0.13
CA MET A 45 -6.66 -4.12 -0.27
C MET A 45 -7.94 -4.03 -1.11
N PRO A 46 -8.96 -3.25 -0.68
CA PRO A 46 -10.17 -3.03 -1.45
C PRO A 46 -9.89 -2.17 -2.71
N GLY A 47 -10.74 -2.30 -3.72
CA GLY A 47 -10.72 -1.43 -4.88
C GLY A 47 -11.39 -0.08 -4.62
N TYR A 48 -10.90 0.97 -5.27
CA TYR A 48 -11.35 2.35 -5.11
C TYR A 48 -12.08 2.90 -6.35
N SER A 49 -12.42 2.04 -7.31
CA SER A 49 -13.05 2.46 -8.57
C SER A 49 -14.38 3.22 -8.40
N ALA A 50 -15.15 2.91 -7.35
CA ALA A 50 -16.41 3.59 -7.04
C ALA A 50 -16.23 4.99 -6.42
N GLN A 51 -15.05 5.27 -5.84
CA GLN A 51 -14.78 6.50 -5.10
C GLN A 51 -13.89 7.48 -5.87
N ILE A 52 -13.00 6.97 -6.72
CA ILE A 52 -11.98 7.77 -7.42
C ILE A 52 -12.24 7.71 -8.93
N PRO A 53 -12.45 8.85 -9.62
CA PRO A 53 -12.58 8.89 -11.08
C PRO A 53 -11.37 8.31 -11.83
N VAL A 54 -11.56 7.92 -13.10
CA VAL A 54 -10.51 7.32 -13.94
C VAL A 54 -9.27 8.25 -14.07
N SER A 55 -9.49 9.54 -14.29
CA SER A 55 -8.43 10.55 -14.41
C SER A 55 -7.55 10.59 -13.17
N ASP A 56 -8.18 10.58 -12.01
CA ASP A 56 -7.52 10.78 -10.73
C ASP A 56 -6.73 9.53 -10.33
N ARG A 57 -7.19 8.34 -10.74
CA ARG A 57 -6.39 7.11 -10.59
C ARG A 57 -5.09 7.18 -11.37
N TRP A 58 -5.09 7.74 -12.59
CA TRP A 58 -3.85 7.98 -13.34
C TRP A 58 -2.98 9.04 -12.68
N ALA A 59 -3.57 10.13 -12.18
CA ALA A 59 -2.82 11.15 -11.43
C ALA A 59 -2.12 10.57 -10.19
N ILE A 60 -2.79 9.68 -9.46
CA ILE A 60 -2.19 8.95 -8.32
C ILE A 60 -1.00 8.10 -8.78
N VAL A 61 -1.14 7.34 -9.87
CA VAL A 61 -0.03 6.53 -10.42
C VAL A 61 1.16 7.43 -10.76
N SER A 62 0.93 8.52 -11.49
CA SER A 62 2.00 9.47 -11.85
C SER A 62 2.66 10.09 -10.61
N TYR A 63 1.89 10.43 -9.58
CA TYR A 63 2.43 10.96 -8.34
C TYR A 63 3.30 9.94 -7.60
N VAL A 64 2.87 8.67 -7.53
CA VAL A 64 3.68 7.59 -6.95
C VAL A 64 5.01 7.45 -7.70
N ARG A 65 5.01 7.55 -9.03
CA ARG A 65 6.25 7.53 -9.83
C ARG A 65 7.16 8.71 -9.53
N ALA A 66 6.60 9.91 -9.44
CA ALA A 66 7.37 11.09 -9.06
C ALA A 66 8.01 10.93 -7.67
N LEU A 67 7.28 10.36 -6.70
CA LEU A 67 7.81 10.06 -5.37
C LEU A 67 8.88 8.97 -5.39
N GLN A 68 8.74 7.94 -6.22
CA GLN A 68 9.78 6.91 -6.36
C GLN A 68 11.06 7.53 -6.91
N LEU A 69 10.95 8.36 -7.95
CA LEU A 69 12.09 9.05 -8.58
C LEU A 69 12.80 10.00 -7.60
N SER A 70 12.06 10.75 -6.79
CA SER A 70 12.65 11.69 -5.83
C SER A 70 13.46 10.99 -4.73
N GLN A 71 13.13 9.74 -4.40
CA GLN A 71 13.79 8.93 -3.38
C GLN A 71 14.94 8.06 -3.92
N ILE A 72 15.21 8.08 -5.23
CA ILE A 72 16.36 7.37 -5.82
C ILE A 72 17.69 7.94 -5.30
N ASN A 73 17.71 9.19 -4.80
CA ASN A 73 18.93 9.90 -4.42
C ASN A 73 19.30 9.84 -2.92
N THR A 74 18.59 9.05 -2.10
CA THR A 74 18.79 9.07 -0.62
C THR A 74 19.63 7.89 -0.09
N GLY A 75 20.24 7.07 -0.97
CA GLY A 75 20.92 5.83 -0.58
C GLY A 75 22.41 5.70 -0.91
N ALA A 76 23.06 6.74 -1.44
CA ALA A 76 24.48 6.68 -1.83
C ALA A 76 25.33 7.58 -0.93
N THR A 77 25.77 7.04 0.21
CA THR A 77 26.96 7.52 0.92
C THR A 77 28.05 6.47 0.69
N PRO A 78 29.22 6.82 0.14
CA PRO A 78 30.33 5.87 -0.08
C PRO A 78 30.94 5.36 1.23
#